data_AF-A0A2S1KT50-F1
#
_entry.id   AF-A0A2S1KT50-F1
#
_cell.length_a   1.000
_cell.length_b   1.000
_cell.length_c   1.000
_cell.angle_alpha   90.00
_cell.angle_beta   90.00
_cell.angle_gamma   90.00
#
_symmetry.space_group_name_H-M   'P 1'
#
loop_
_entity.id
_entity.type
_entity.pdbx_description
1 polymer ?
#
loop_
_entity_poly.entity_id
_entity_poly.type
_entity_poly.pdbx_seq_one_letter_code
_entity_poly.pdbx_strand_id
1 'polypeptide(L)'
;MRAIDLATFVTWWSIESMTFQIWHQSILAPILLMFVLWGIGIALYQGFVRETFETRKFWIMWWRVVGLGSFVVMIAMAIFAFVVTK
;
A
#
# COMPACT_ATOMS: atom_id res chain seq x y z
N MET A 1 -6.52 -15.90 3.78
CA MET A 1 -6.08 -14.68 3.07
C MET A 1 -7.03 -14.46 1.91
N ARG A 2 -7.53 -13.24 1.72
CA ARG A 2 -8.42 -12.91 0.59
C ARG A 2 -7.56 -12.71 -0.66
N ALA A 3 -8.14 -12.94 -1.84
CA ALA A 3 -7.43 -12.75 -3.12
C ALA A 3 -6.84 -11.33 -3.28
N ILE A 4 -7.48 -10.34 -2.65
CA ILE A 4 -7.03 -8.93 -2.62
C ILE A 4 -5.69 -8.75 -1.88
N ASP A 5 -5.42 -9.58 -0.87
CA ASP A 5 -4.18 -9.50 -0.07
C ASP A 5 -2.99 -9.93 -0.94
N LEU A 6 -3.17 -11.00 -1.75
CA LEU A 6 -2.19 -11.48 -2.72
C LEU A 6 -1.98 -10.49 -3.88
N ALA A 7 -3.06 -9.90 -4.40
CA ALA A 7 -2.96 -8.90 -5.46
C ALA A 7 -2.14 -7.68 -5.03
N THR A 8 -2.26 -7.28 -3.76
CA THR A 8 -1.49 -6.16 -3.19
C THR A 8 0.02 -6.42 -3.24
N PHE A 9 0.47 -7.63 -2.89
CA PHE A 9 1.89 -7.99 -2.98
C PHE A 9 2.39 -7.98 -4.43
N VAL A 10 1.60 -8.49 -5.38
CA VAL A 10 1.94 -8.46 -6.81
C VAL A 10 2.04 -7.02 -7.31
N THR A 11 1.13 -6.15 -6.88
CA THR A 11 1.17 -4.71 -7.19
C THR A 11 2.43 -4.06 -6.67
N TRP A 12 2.83 -4.31 -5.42
CA TRP A 12 4.04 -3.74 -4.85
C TRP A 12 5.31 -4.21 -5.56
N TRP A 13 5.37 -5.49 -5.88
CA TRP A 13 6.47 -6.04 -6.67
C TRP A 13 6.56 -5.34 -8.03
N SER A 14 5.41 -5.13 -8.69
CA SER A 14 5.34 -4.46 -9.99
C SER A 14 5.79 -3.00 -9.91
N ILE A 15 5.35 -2.26 -8.88
CA ILE A 15 5.75 -0.88 -8.62
C ILE A 15 7.27 -0.79 -8.37
N GLU A 16 7.81 -1.68 -7.55
CA GLU A 16 9.24 -1.73 -7.25
C GLU A 16 10.08 -2.06 -8.48
N SER A 17 9.68 -3.09 -9.24
CA SER A 17 10.37 -3.50 -10.47
C SER A 17 10.38 -2.39 -11.52
N MET A 18 9.25 -1.70 -11.74
CA MET A 18 9.18 -0.57 -12.67
C MET A 18 10.09 0.59 -12.24
N THR A 19 10.05 0.94 -10.95
CA THR A 19 10.84 2.06 -10.42
C THR A 19 12.33 1.75 -10.48
N PHE A 20 12.72 0.50 -10.21
CA PHE A 20 14.11 0.07 -10.32
C PHE A 20 14.58 0.06 -11.78
N GLN A 21 13.77 -0.40 -12.73
CA GLN A 21 14.14 -0.43 -14.15
C GLN A 21 14.29 0.97 -14.75
N ILE A 22 13.41 1.92 -14.40
CA ILE A 22 13.40 3.25 -15.01
C ILE A 22 14.37 4.19 -14.28
N TRP A 23 14.40 4.17 -12.95
CA TRP A 23 15.13 5.15 -12.13
C TRP A 23 16.27 4.55 -11.31
N HIS A 24 16.49 3.24 -11.35
CA HIS A 24 17.54 2.54 -10.60
C HIS A 24 17.45 2.77 -9.08
N GLN A 25 16.24 3.09 -8.60
CA GLN A 25 15.97 3.28 -7.18
C GLN A 25 15.09 2.15 -6.66
N SER A 26 15.55 1.50 -5.59
CA SER A 26 14.71 0.55 -4.86
C SER A 26 13.80 1.31 -3.91
N ILE A 27 12.49 1.17 -4.13
CA ILE A 27 11.45 1.73 -3.25
C ILE A 27 10.81 0.67 -2.35
N LEU A 28 11.36 -0.54 -2.31
CA LEU A 28 10.85 -1.63 -1.49
C LEU A 28 10.84 -1.26 0.00
N ALA A 29 11.94 -0.71 0.51
CA ALA A 29 12.05 -0.30 1.90
C ALA A 29 11.04 0.82 2.26
N PRO A 30 10.90 1.90 1.46
CA PRO A 30 9.82 2.87 1.63
C PRO A 30 8.40 2.27 1.64
N ILE A 31 8.11 1.32 0.74
CA ILE A 31 6.79 0.66 0.65
C ILE A 31 6.52 -0.16 1.91
N LEU A 32 7.50 -0.93 2.39
CA LEU A 32 7.37 -1.71 3.62
C LEU A 32 7.21 -0.80 4.85
N LEU A 33 7.93 0.32 4.90
CA LEU A 33 7.81 1.29 5.98
C LEU A 33 6.41 1.93 5.98
N MET A 34 5.89 2.32 4.81
CA MET A 34 4.51 2.80 4.65
C MET A 34 3.49 1.76 5.12
N PHE A 35 3.67 0.47 4.81
CA PHE A 35 2.78 -0.59 5.27
C PHE A 35 2.68 -0.65 6.79
N VAL A 36 3.83 -0.60 7.47
CA VAL A 36 3.89 -0.60 8.94
C VAL A 36 3.28 0.68 9.51
N LEU A 37 3.58 1.84 8.95
CA LEU A 37 3.02 3.12 9.40
C LEU A 37 1.49 3.16 9.29
N TRP A 38 0.92 2.63 8.20
CA TRP A 38 -0.53 2.49 8.07
C TRP A 38 -1.13 1.56 9.12
N GLY A 39 -0.43 0.46 9.45
CA GLY A 39 -0.83 -0.43 10.53
C GLY A 39 -0.84 0.28 11.89
N ILE A 40 0.22 1.03 12.21
CA ILE A 40 0.31 1.82 13.45
C ILE A 40 -0.81 2.87 13.50
N GLY A 41 -1.02 3.62 12.42
CA GLY A 41 -2.06 4.65 12.36
C GLY A 41 -3.47 4.08 12.61
N ILE A 42 -3.79 2.92 12.03
CA ILE A 42 -5.09 2.27 12.24
C ILE A 42 -5.20 1.71 13.67
N ALA A 43 -4.13 1.16 14.23
CA ALA A 43 -4.11 0.68 15.60
C ALA A 43 -4.35 1.83 16.59
N LEU A 44 -3.69 2.98 16.38
CA LEU A 44 -3.90 4.18 17.17
C LEU A 44 -5.34 4.71 17.01
N TYR A 45 -5.86 4.77 15.79
CA TYR A 45 -7.23 5.21 15.55
C TYR A 45 -8.27 4.31 16.24
N GLN A 46 -8.11 2.99 16.14
CA GLN A 46 -9.04 2.05 16.77
C GLN A 46 -8.89 2.01 18.29
N GLY A 47 -7.67 2.15 18.81
CA GLY A 47 -7.39 2.12 20.24
C GLY A 47 -7.77 3.40 20.98
N PHE A 48 -7.44 4.56 20.43
CA PHE A 48 -7.60 5.85 21.12
C PHE A 48 -8.81 6.66 20.66
N VAL A 49 -9.20 6.59 19.38
CA VAL A 49 -10.30 7.44 18.86
C VAL A 49 -11.65 6.72 18.95
N ARG A 50 -11.66 5.41 18.64
CA ARG A 50 -12.90 4.62 18.66
C ARG A 50 -13.10 3.78 19.91
N GLU A 51 -12.06 3.51 20.70
CA GLU A 51 -12.06 2.60 21.86
C GLU A 51 -12.63 1.19 21.58
N THR A 52 -12.77 0.81 20.31
CA THR A 52 -13.33 -0.48 19.87
C THR A 52 -12.24 -1.29 19.17
N PHE A 53 -11.13 -1.53 19.85
CA PHE A 53 -10.05 -2.33 19.25
C PHE A 53 -10.47 -3.80 19.17
N GLU A 54 -10.75 -4.24 17.95
CA GLU A 54 -10.96 -5.66 17.64
C GLU A 54 -9.92 -6.10 16.62
N THR A 55 -9.08 -7.07 17.00
CA THR A 55 -7.99 -7.59 16.15
C THR A 55 -8.49 -8.02 14.76
N ARG A 56 -9.68 -8.62 14.67
CA ARG A 56 -10.26 -9.03 13.39
C ARG A 56 -10.63 -7.82 12.51
N LYS A 57 -11.22 -6.77 13.08
CA LYS A 57 -11.56 -5.53 12.36
C LYS A 57 -10.32 -4.75 11.97
N PHE A 58 -9.30 -4.73 12.83
CA PHE A 58 -7.99 -4.16 12.53
C PHE A 58 -7.40 -4.76 11.24
N TRP A 59 -7.22 -6.08 11.17
CA TRP A 59 -6.64 -6.73 10.00
C TRP A 59 -7.45 -6.47 8.71
N ILE A 60 -8.78 -6.53 8.78
CA ILE A 60 -9.63 -6.25 7.61
C ILE A 60 -9.48 -4.80 7.14
N MET A 61 -9.46 -3.85 8.08
CA MET A 61 -9.33 -2.42 7.75
C MET A 61 -7.93 -2.09 7.24
N TRP A 62 -6.89 -2.68 7.84
CA TRP A 62 -5.51 -2.50 7.41
C TRP A 62 -5.29 -2.98 5.98
N TRP A 63 -5.70 -4.21 5.66
CA TRP A 63 -5.60 -4.71 4.29
C TRP A 63 -6.42 -3.91 3.28
N ARG A 64 -7.58 -3.36 3.68
CA ARG A 64 -8.37 -2.47 2.81
C ARG A 64 -7.65 -1.16 2.49
N VAL A 65 -7.11 -0.50 3.52
CA VAL A 65 -6.40 0.78 3.35
C VAL A 65 -5.15 0.57 2.50
N VAL A 66 -4.40 -0.49 2.78
CA VAL A 66 -3.19 -0.83 2.02
C VAL A 66 -3.53 -1.16 0.56
N GLY A 67 -4.55 -1.98 0.32
CA GLY A 67 -4.98 -2.32 -1.04
C GLY A 67 -5.44 -1.08 -1.82
N LEU A 68 -6.26 -0.21 -1.21
CA LEU A 68 -6.69 1.04 -1.83
C LEU A 68 -5.52 1.98 -2.13
N GLY A 69 -4.62 2.17 -1.17
CA GLY A 69 -3.42 3.00 -1.35
C GLY A 69 -2.54 2.51 -2.50
N SER A 70 -2.35 1.19 -2.58
CA SER A 70 -1.57 0.55 -3.66
C SER A 70 -2.20 0.76 -5.03
N PHE A 71 -3.52 0.66 -5.12
CA PHE A 71 -4.26 0.88 -6.37
C PHE A 71 -4.17 2.35 -6.83
N VAL A 72 -4.30 3.30 -5.89
CA VAL A 72 -4.15 4.74 -6.17
C VAL A 72 -2.74 5.06 -6.68
N VAL A 73 -1.70 4.50 -6.05
CA VAL A 73 -0.31 4.69 -6.50
C VAL A 73 -0.11 4.14 -7.91
N MET A 74 -0.64 2.94 -8.20
CA MET A 74 -0.59 2.37 -9.55
C MET A 74 -1.24 3.28 -10.59
N ILE A 75 -2.43 3.82 -10.31
CA ILE A 75 -3.12 4.74 -11.22
C ILE A 75 -2.29 6.01 -11.42
N ALA A 76 -1.74 6.59 -10.35
CA ALA A 76 -0.89 7.78 -10.43
C ALA A 76 0.36 7.53 -11.28
N MET A 77 1.02 6.38 -11.10
CA MET A 77 2.17 5.98 -11.92
C MET A 77 1.80 5.80 -13.39
N ALA A 78 0.65 5.16 -13.68
CA ALA A 78 0.19 4.98 -15.05
C ALA A 78 -0.09 6.33 -15.76
N ILE A 79 -0.73 7.27 -15.06
CA ILE A 79 -0.97 8.63 -15.57
C ILE A 79 0.36 9.34 -15.81
N PHE A 80 1.27 9.31 -14.84
CA PHE A 80 2.58 9.96 -14.95
C PHE A 80 3.38 9.40 -16.14
N ALA A 81 3.41 8.07 -16.29
CA ALA A 81 4.09 7.43 -17.40
C ALA A 81 3.49 7.85 -18.76
N PHE A 82 2.16 7.92 -18.88
CA PHE A 82 1.48 8.37 -20.11
C PHE A 82 1.79 9.83 -20.46
N VAL A 83 1.89 10.70 -19.46
CA VAL A 83 2.22 12.12 -19.66
C VAL A 83 3.67 12.29 -20.09
N VAL A 84 4.60 11.54 -19.52
CA VAL A 84 6.04 11.65 -19.83
C VAL A 84 6.42 10.99 -21.16
N THR A 85 5.67 9.98 -21.61
CA THR A 85 5.93 9.27 -22.89
C THR A 85 5.25 9.90 -24.11
N LYS A 86 4.51 10.98 -23.94
CA LYS A 86 4.00 11.83 -25.02
C LYS A 86 4.87 13.07 -25.19
#